data_AF-A0A174KX82-F1
#
_entry.id   AF-A0A174KX82-F1
#
_cell.length_a   1.000
_cell.length_b   1.000
_cell.length_c   1.000
_cell.angle_alpha   90.00
_cell.angle_beta   90.00
_cell.angle_gamma   90.00
#
_symmetry.space_group_name_H-M   'P 1'
#
loop_
_entity.id
_entity.type
_entity.pdbx_description
1 polymer ?
#
loop_
_entity_poly.entity_id
_entity_poly.type
_entity_poly.pdbx_seq_one_letter_code
_entity_poly.pdbx_strand_id
1 'polypeptide(L)'
;MSKTLVAYFSASGVTAKLAKSLAQVTGADLHEIQPAEPYSSADLDWTNKKSRSSVEMNDPSYRPAIGNQVADTDRVLKDCCSWDTRWKQGRRFGSVKAADLKSWVDGLGL
;
A
#
# COMPACT_ATOMS: atom_id res chain seq x y z
N MET A 1 12.86 8.89 -18.49
CA MET A 1 12.19 7.63 -18.14
C MET A 1 11.87 7.68 -16.65
N SER A 2 10.61 7.85 -16.30
CA SER A 2 10.15 7.77 -14.90
C SER A 2 10.15 6.32 -14.45
N LYS A 3 10.71 6.04 -13.27
CA LYS A 3 10.60 4.72 -12.62
C LYS A 3 9.40 4.77 -11.68
N THR A 4 8.47 3.83 -11.86
CA THR A 4 7.21 3.77 -11.09
C THR A 4 7.20 2.49 -10.27
N LEU A 5 6.79 2.58 -9.00
CA LEU A 5 6.66 1.46 -8.07
C LEU A 5 5.24 1.39 -7.52
N VAL A 6 4.62 0.22 -7.57
CA VAL A 6 3.37 -0.11 -6.90
C VAL A 6 3.70 -0.92 -5.64
N ALA A 7 3.67 -0.26 -4.48
CA ALA A 7 3.80 -0.93 -3.18
C ALA A 7 2.40 -1.24 -2.61
N TYR A 8 2.18 -2.45 -2.08
CA TYR A 8 0.87 -2.86 -1.53
C TYR A 8 0.99 -3.72 -0.28
N PHE A 9 0.01 -3.63 0.63
CA PHE A 9 -0.21 -4.59 1.72
C PHE A 9 -1.54 -5.32 1.50
N SER A 10 -1.60 -6.63 1.77
CA SER A 10 -2.79 -7.44 1.50
C SER A 10 -2.91 -8.68 2.38
N ALA A 11 -3.60 -8.58 3.51
CA ALA A 11 -3.82 -9.73 4.40
C ALA A 11 -4.69 -10.86 3.79
N SER A 12 -5.73 -10.54 3.01
CA SER A 12 -6.67 -11.51 2.43
C SER A 12 -6.54 -11.71 0.91
N GLY A 13 -5.54 -11.09 0.29
CA GLY A 13 -5.26 -11.22 -1.15
C GLY A 13 -6.11 -10.35 -2.10
N VAL A 14 -7.12 -9.63 -1.61
CA VAL A 14 -7.96 -8.76 -2.48
C VAL A 14 -7.14 -7.60 -3.06
N THR A 15 -6.39 -6.89 -2.21
CA THR A 15 -5.54 -5.76 -2.64
C THR A 15 -4.41 -6.23 -3.54
N ALA A 16 -3.83 -7.41 -3.30
CA ALA A 16 -2.78 -7.99 -4.13
C ALA A 16 -3.21 -8.17 -5.59
N LYS A 17 -4.47 -8.57 -5.83
CA LYS A 17 -5.01 -8.70 -7.20
C LYS A 17 -5.04 -7.35 -7.91
N LEU A 18 -5.54 -6.32 -7.24
CA LEU A 18 -5.62 -4.97 -7.79
C LEU A 18 -4.25 -4.36 -8.05
N ALA A 19 -3.31 -4.53 -7.12
CA ALA A 19 -1.95 -4.04 -7.26
C ALA A 19 -1.22 -4.65 -8.46
N LYS A 20 -1.39 -5.97 -8.68
CA LYS A 20 -0.88 -6.65 -9.88
C LYS A 20 -1.44 -6.08 -11.17
N SER A 21 -2.76 -5.85 -11.23
CA SER A 21 -3.38 -5.22 -12.41
C SER A 21 -2.87 -3.79 -12.64
N LEU A 22 -2.68 -3.01 -11.57
CA LEU A 22 -2.16 -1.64 -11.67
C LEU A 22 -0.72 -1.61 -12.18
N ALA A 23 0.16 -2.49 -11.65
CA ALA A 23 1.54 -2.59 -12.11
C ALA A 23 1.63 -2.98 -13.59
N GLN A 24 0.80 -3.93 -14.02
CA GLN A 24 0.74 -4.35 -15.43
C GLN A 24 0.33 -3.21 -16.37
N VAL A 25 -0.69 -2.43 -16.00
CA VAL A 25 -1.18 -1.31 -16.84
C VAL A 25 -0.19 -0.15 -16.90
N THR A 26 0.57 0.07 -15.83
CA THR A 26 1.49 1.21 -15.71
C THR A 26 2.94 0.87 -16.09
N GLY A 27 3.26 -0.42 -16.32
CA GLY A 27 4.64 -0.87 -16.49
C GLY A 27 5.51 -0.66 -15.25
N ALA A 28 4.88 -0.54 -14.08
CA ALA A 28 5.56 -0.29 -12.82
C ALA A 28 6.11 -1.57 -12.19
N ASP A 29 7.16 -1.41 -11.39
CA ASP A 29 7.62 -2.46 -10.49
C ASP A 29 6.56 -2.72 -9.41
N LEU A 30 6.48 -3.96 -8.93
CA LEU A 30 5.50 -4.37 -7.92
C LEU A 30 6.22 -4.82 -6.65
N HIS A 31 5.84 -4.28 -5.49
CA HIS A 31 6.40 -4.65 -4.20
C HIS A 31 5.30 -4.91 -3.17
N GLU A 32 5.37 -6.07 -2.52
CA GLU A 32 4.47 -6.41 -1.42
C GLU A 32 5.11 -6.02 -0.09
N ILE A 33 4.38 -5.26 0.73
CA ILE A 33 4.72 -4.95 2.12
C ILE A 33 4.26 -6.14 2.96
N GLN A 34 5.22 -6.92 3.46
CA GLN A 34 4.93 -8.10 4.25
C GLN A 34 5.04 -7.74 5.74
N PRO A 35 4.02 -8.03 6.55
CA PRO A 35 4.13 -7.85 8.00
C PRO A 35 5.17 -8.84 8.55
N ALA A 36 5.90 -8.44 9.61
CA ALA A 36 6.84 -9.33 10.29
C ALA A 36 6.13 -10.56 10.87
N GLU A 37 4.92 -10.34 11.38
CA GLU A 37 3.99 -11.37 11.81
C GLU A 37 2.78 -11.40 10.88
N PRO A 38 2.57 -12.47 10.09
CA PRO A 38 1.40 -12.63 9.23
C PRO A 38 0.09 -12.50 10.00
N TYR A 39 -0.90 -11.83 9.41
CA TYR A 39 -2.23 -11.71 10.01
C TYR A 39 -3.00 -13.03 9.89
N SER A 40 -3.50 -13.52 11.01
CA SER A 40 -4.44 -14.63 11.06
C SER A 40 -5.89 -14.17 10.85
N SER A 41 -6.80 -15.10 10.60
CA SER A 41 -8.23 -14.78 10.55
C SER A 41 -8.76 -14.19 11.87
N ALA A 42 -8.20 -14.60 13.01
CA ALA A 42 -8.57 -14.06 14.33
C ALA A 42 -8.06 -12.62 14.52
N ASP A 43 -6.92 -12.29 13.94
CA ASP A 43 -6.37 -10.93 13.96
C ASP A 43 -7.22 -9.96 13.14
N LEU A 44 -7.85 -10.46 12.08
CA LEU A 44 -8.68 -9.68 11.15
C LEU A 44 -10.15 -9.61 11.57
N ASP A 45 -10.53 -10.23 12.68
CA ASP A 45 -11.90 -10.18 13.19
C ASP A 45 -12.20 -8.80 13.79
N TRP A 46 -12.82 -7.94 12.97
CA TRP A 46 -13.22 -6.59 13.36
C TRP A 46 -14.37 -6.56 14.38
N THR A 47 -15.10 -7.68 14.57
CA THR A 47 -16.16 -7.76 15.58
C THR A 47 -15.59 -7.95 16.98
N ASN A 48 -14.37 -8.51 17.06
CA ASN A 48 -13.63 -8.66 18.30
C ASN A 48 -12.77 -7.42 18.57
N LYS A 49 -13.17 -6.59 19.55
CA LYS A 49 -12.40 -5.39 19.96
C LYS A 49 -10.98 -5.67 20.46
N LYS A 50 -10.66 -6.94 20.78
CA LYS A 50 -9.33 -7.39 21.20
C LYS A 50 -8.52 -8.02 20.07
N SER A 51 -9.08 -8.13 18.86
CA SER A 51 -8.31 -8.58 17.71
C SER A 51 -7.18 -7.60 17.42
N ARG A 52 -6.09 -8.11 16.87
CA ARG A 52 -4.92 -7.29 16.51
C ARG A 52 -5.31 -6.12 15.61
N SER A 53 -6.14 -6.35 14.58
CA SER A 53 -6.60 -5.27 13.70
C SER A 53 -7.41 -4.19 14.43
N SER A 54 -8.26 -4.57 15.39
CA SER A 54 -9.02 -3.62 16.20
C SER A 54 -8.12 -2.80 17.14
N VAL A 55 -7.12 -3.43 17.76
CA VAL A 55 -6.16 -2.75 18.65
C VAL A 55 -5.30 -1.78 17.85
N GLU A 56 -4.72 -2.25 16.73
CA GLU A 56 -3.89 -1.45 15.83
C GLU A 56 -4.64 -0.21 15.30
N MET A 57 -5.90 -0.36 14.90
CA MET A 57 -6.68 0.76 14.35
C MET A 57 -7.14 1.76 15.41
N ASN A 58 -7.26 1.35 16.67
CA ASN A 58 -7.64 2.24 17.78
C ASN A 58 -6.44 3.02 18.35
N ASP A 59 -5.21 2.60 18.07
CA ASP A 59 -3.99 3.27 18.51
C ASP A 59 -3.26 3.93 17.31
N PRO A 60 -3.38 5.26 17.14
CA PRO A 60 -2.71 5.99 16.06
C PRO A 60 -1.18 5.93 16.09
N SER A 61 -0.59 5.54 17.23
CA SER A 61 0.87 5.37 17.39
C SER A 61 1.35 3.99 16.99
N TYR A 62 0.44 3.03 16.77
CA TYR A 62 0.80 1.66 16.47
C TYR A 62 1.50 1.54 15.11
N ARG A 63 2.68 0.93 15.08
CA ARG A 63 3.48 0.71 13.87
C ARG A 63 3.87 -0.77 13.80
N PRO A 64 3.06 -1.63 13.17
CA PRO A 64 3.38 -3.04 13.04
C PRO A 64 4.72 -3.22 12.32
N ALA A 65 5.56 -4.11 12.84
CA ALA A 65 6.84 -4.41 12.21
C ALA A 65 6.63 -5.01 10.82
N ILE A 66 7.49 -4.62 9.88
CA ILE A 66 7.50 -5.12 8.51
C ILE A 66 8.58 -6.20 8.39
N GLY A 67 8.23 -7.35 7.83
CA GLY A 67 9.06 -8.55 7.77
C GLY A 67 10.03 -8.58 6.59
N ASN A 68 9.78 -7.76 5.56
CA ASN A 68 10.68 -7.57 4.44
C ASN A 68 11.25 -6.16 4.42
N GLN A 69 12.35 -5.96 3.68
CA GLN A 69 12.97 -4.63 3.57
C GLN A 69 12.02 -3.66 2.86
N VAL A 70 11.33 -2.86 3.66
CA VAL A 70 10.59 -1.66 3.26
C VAL A 70 11.40 -0.50 3.86
N ALA A 71 12.58 -0.29 3.28
CA ALA A 71 13.63 0.53 3.87
C ALA A 71 13.19 1.97 4.04
N ASP A 72 12.80 2.44 5.24
CA ASP A 72 12.44 3.85 5.56
C ASP A 72 11.81 4.60 4.37
N THR A 73 10.90 3.93 3.66
CA THR A 73 10.80 4.10 2.20
C THR A 73 10.40 5.50 1.81
N ASP A 74 9.58 6.19 2.60
CA ASP A 74 9.29 7.60 2.39
C ASP A 74 10.54 8.49 2.50
N ARG A 75 11.26 8.44 3.62
CA ARG A 75 12.44 9.28 3.86
C ARG A 75 13.58 8.93 2.91
N VAL A 76 13.86 7.63 2.74
CA VAL A 76 14.92 7.15 1.86
C VAL A 76 14.58 7.46 0.39
N LEU A 77 13.33 7.27 -0.05
CA LEU A 77 12.94 7.66 -1.40
C LEU A 77 12.98 9.18 -1.55
N LYS A 78 12.53 9.99 -0.57
CA LYS A 78 12.61 11.46 -0.62
C LYS A 78 14.05 11.94 -0.77
N ASP A 79 14.98 11.34 -0.04
CA ASP A 79 16.40 11.70 -0.07
C ASP A 79 17.11 11.18 -1.34
N CYS A 80 16.66 10.06 -1.91
CA CYS A 80 17.20 9.51 -3.17
C CYS A 80 16.58 10.13 -4.43
N CYS A 81 15.42 10.77 -4.30
CA CYS A 81 14.71 11.41 -5.38
C CYS A 81 15.22 12.84 -5.60
N SER A 82 15.26 13.29 -6.85
CA SER A 82 15.63 14.66 -7.16
C SER A 82 14.67 15.65 -6.47
N TRP A 83 15.17 16.84 -6.12
CA TRP A 83 14.42 17.88 -5.41
C TRP A 83 13.15 18.35 -6.16
N ASP A 84 13.06 18.08 -7.47
CA ASP A 84 11.90 18.34 -8.32
C ASP A 84 10.87 17.19 -8.34
N THR A 85 11.10 16.11 -7.58
CA THR A 85 10.21 14.95 -7.53
C THR A 85 8.87 15.33 -6.91
N ARG A 86 7.80 15.17 -7.71
CA ARG A 86 6.43 15.50 -7.30
C ARG A 86 5.79 14.34 -6.54
N TRP A 87 5.83 14.42 -5.22
CA TRP A 87 5.11 13.52 -4.33
C TRP A 87 3.60 13.78 -4.41
N LYS A 88 2.85 12.86 -5.01
CA LYS A 88 1.38 12.95 -5.13
C LYS A 88 0.73 12.24 -3.95
N GLN A 89 -0.28 12.87 -3.35
CA GLN A 89 -0.99 12.29 -2.22
C GLN A 89 -1.83 11.09 -2.67
N GLY A 90 -1.57 9.92 -2.09
CA GLY A 90 -2.34 8.70 -2.35
C GLY A 90 -3.78 8.82 -1.86
N ARG A 91 -4.69 8.06 -2.51
CA ARG A 91 -6.09 7.93 -2.11
C ARG A 91 -6.35 6.51 -1.64
N ARG A 92 -7.06 6.33 -0.52
CA ARG A 92 -7.50 5.00 -0.06
C ARG A 92 -8.64 4.50 -0.94
N PHE A 93 -8.49 3.31 -1.52
CA PHE A 93 -9.54 2.64 -2.29
C PHE A 93 -10.11 1.45 -1.53
N GLY A 94 -11.43 1.24 -1.62
CA GLY A 94 -12.11 0.01 -1.23
C GLY A 94 -12.38 -0.87 -2.47
N SER A 95 -13.55 -1.50 -2.53
CA SER A 95 -14.03 -2.11 -3.78
C SER A 95 -14.24 -1.04 -4.84
N VAL A 96 -13.41 -1.02 -5.89
CA VAL A 96 -13.44 -0.02 -6.95
C VAL A 96 -13.33 -0.68 -8.32
N LYS A 97 -14.02 -0.13 -9.33
CA LYS A 97 -13.94 -0.66 -10.70
C LYS A 97 -12.63 -0.19 -11.35
N ALA A 98 -12.10 -1.00 -12.26
CA ALA A 98 -10.87 -0.67 -12.98
C ALA A 98 -10.94 0.68 -13.72
N ALA A 99 -12.12 1.05 -14.24
CA ALA A 99 -12.34 2.33 -14.91
C ALA A 99 -12.20 3.54 -13.96
N ASP A 100 -12.67 3.41 -12.72
CA ASP A 100 -12.58 4.47 -11.70
C ASP A 100 -11.12 4.62 -11.23
N LEU A 101 -10.42 3.50 -11.10
CA LEU A 101 -8.99 3.47 -10.79
C LEU A 101 -8.18 4.17 -11.90
N LYS A 102 -8.50 3.85 -13.17
CA LYS A 102 -7.87 4.47 -14.33
C LYS A 102 -8.11 5.97 -14.39
N SER A 103 -9.34 6.43 -14.14
CA SER A 103 -9.68 7.85 -14.14
C SER A 103 -8.93 8.62 -13.05
N TRP A 104 -8.75 8.02 -11.87
CA TRP A 104 -7.93 8.61 -10.82
C TRP A 104 -6.44 8.68 -11.22
N VAL A 105 -5.89 7.59 -11.76
CA VAL A 105 -4.49 7.55 -12.23
C VAL A 105 -4.23 8.59 -13.32
N ASP A 106 -5.13 8.67 -14.31
CA ASP A 106 -5.04 9.66 -15.40
C ASP A 106 -5.11 11.11 -14.82
N GLY A 107 -5.88 11.32 -13.75
CA GLY A 107 -5.97 12.59 -13.03
C GLY A 107 -4.74 12.95 -12.17
N LEU A 108 -3.82 12.02 -11.91
CA LEU A 108 -2.57 12.31 -11.20
C LEU A 108 -1.54 13.03 -12.09
N GLY A 109 -1.72 12.94 -13.41
CA GLY A 109 -0.79 13.50 -14.41
C GLY A 109 0.61 12.90 -14.30
N LEU A 110 0.66 11.57 -14.11
CA LEU A 110 1.90 10.76 -14.05
C LEU A 110 2.56 10.62 -15.42
#